data_AF-A0A285UZ10-F1
#
_entry.id   AF-A0A285UZ10-F1
#
_cell.length_a   1.000
_cell.length_b   1.000
_cell.length_c   1.000
_cell.angle_alpha   90.00
_cell.angle_beta   90.00
_cell.angle_gamma   90.00
#
_symmetry.space_group_name_H-M   'P 1'
#
loop_
_entity.id
_entity.type
_entity.pdbx_description
1 polymer ?
#
loop_
_entity_poly.entity_id
_entity_poly.type
_entity_poly.pdbx_seq_one_letter_code
_entity_poly.pdbx_strand_id
1 'polypeptide(L)'
;MATDRELWKAAGKRLAAARKHAGYDRLAFANEVGLAEPTIAKYEQGAREIPISLLHWLSESHGVNGNWVITGHGNMLGDPSKGPAPSTGVDIVLLQQLHDAVQAVFVECKQTPPPRAVTAEAGELYNQLLGMVADIRDKAVVTALIPVLRQRFKERIANAAPGTGKREAS
;
A
#
# COMPACT_ATOMS: atom_id res chain seq x y z
N MET A 1 39.71 5.41 6.48
CA MET A 1 38.44 4.94 7.05
C MET A 1 37.70 6.16 7.59
N ALA A 2 36.41 6.32 7.33
CA ALA A 2 35.63 7.40 7.92
C ALA A 2 35.57 7.20 9.44
N THR A 3 35.75 8.26 10.22
CA THR A 3 35.60 8.22 11.67
C THR A 3 34.14 7.91 12.03
N ASP A 4 33.87 7.17 13.11
CA ASP A 4 32.50 6.82 13.54
C ASP A 4 31.56 8.02 13.58
N ARG A 5 32.07 9.18 13.98
CA ARG A 5 31.35 10.46 14.00
C ARG A 5 30.85 10.90 12.62
N GLU A 6 31.62 10.69 11.56
CA GLU A 6 31.21 11.03 10.19
C GLU A 6 30.17 10.05 9.65
N LEU A 7 30.24 8.77 10.04
CA LEU A 7 29.21 7.78 9.71
C LEU A 7 27.86 8.17 10.33
N TRP A 8 27.84 8.53 11.62
CA TRP A 8 26.62 8.95 12.29
C TRP A 8 26.04 10.24 11.73
N LYS A 9 26.89 11.21 11.36
CA LYS A 9 26.46 12.46 10.72
C LYS A 9 25.83 12.21 9.35
N ALA A 10 26.41 11.31 8.56
CA ALA A 10 25.85 10.93 7.27
C ALA A 10 24.51 10.18 7.43
N ALA A 11 24.42 9.27 8.42
CA ALA A 11 23.19 8.55 8.74
C ALA A 11 22.08 9.50 9.22
N GLY A 12 22.41 10.48 10.07
CA GLY A 12 21.47 11.49 10.53
C GLY A 12 20.89 12.34 9.39
N LYS A 13 21.72 12.72 8.41
CA LYS A 13 21.23 13.42 7.20
C LYS A 13 20.26 12.57 6.39
N ARG A 14 20.51 11.27 6.26
CA ARG A 14 19.62 10.34 5.57
C ARG A 14 18.32 10.10 6.33
N LEU A 15 18.38 10.03 7.67
CA LEU A 15 17.18 10.00 8.52
C LEU A 15 16.32 11.25 8.30
N ALA A 16 16.94 12.44 8.24
CA ALA A 16 16.22 13.69 7.95
C ALA A 16 15.57 13.69 6.56
N ALA A 17 16.25 13.11 5.56
CA ALA A 17 15.70 12.94 4.22
C ALA A 17 14.51 11.97 4.21
N ALA A 18 14.62 10.83 4.90
CA ALA A 18 13.54 9.85 5.04
C ALA A 18 12.30 10.44 5.73
N ARG A 19 12.49 11.20 6.81
CA ARG A 19 11.38 11.89 7.49
C ARG A 19 10.66 12.88 6.59
N LYS A 20 11.41 13.69 5.83
CA LYS A 20 10.84 14.65 4.87
C LYS A 20 10.08 13.93 3.75
N HIS A 21 10.62 12.81 3.26
CA HIS A 21 9.95 11.99 2.26
C HIS A 21 8.63 11.42 2.78
N ALA A 22 8.61 11.00 4.06
CA ALA A 22 7.39 10.57 4.74
C ALA A 22 6.40 11.71 5.05
N GLY A 23 6.70 12.96 4.66
CA GLY A 23 5.79 14.10 4.77
C GLY A 23 5.74 14.76 6.15
N TYR A 24 6.59 14.35 7.10
CA TYR A 24 6.56 14.90 8.45
C TYR A 24 7.49 16.09 8.63
N ASP A 25 7.01 17.12 9.31
CA ASP A 25 7.87 18.03 10.03
C ASP A 25 8.53 17.33 11.24
N ARG A 26 9.51 17.97 11.89
CA ARG A 26 10.26 17.32 12.97
C ARG A 26 9.40 17.08 14.21
N LEU A 27 8.50 17.99 14.54
CA LEU A 27 7.64 17.92 15.73
C LEU A 27 6.55 16.87 15.56
N ALA A 28 5.88 16.87 14.41
CA ALA A 28 4.90 15.86 14.02
C ALA A 28 5.52 14.46 14.02
N PHE A 29 6.71 14.31 13.44
CA PHE A 29 7.44 13.04 13.48
C PHE A 29 7.76 12.59 14.90
N ALA A 30 8.20 13.51 15.76
CA ALA A 30 8.53 13.21 17.15
C ALA A 30 7.29 12.73 17.92
N ASN A 31 6.15 13.40 17.75
CA ASN A 31 4.88 13.00 18.34
C ASN A 31 4.42 11.61 17.87
N GLU A 32 4.53 11.35 16.56
CA GLU A 32 4.14 10.07 15.95
C GLU A 32 4.93 8.89 16.52
N VAL A 33 6.25 9.06 16.71
CA VAL A 33 7.13 8.00 17.23
C VAL A 33 7.25 8.02 18.76
N GLY A 34 6.49 8.87 19.46
CA GLY A 34 6.48 8.97 20.92
C GLY A 34 7.79 9.51 21.52
N LEU A 35 8.52 10.36 20.79
CA LEU A 35 9.79 10.95 21.22
C LEU A 35 9.70 12.48 21.30
N ALA A 36 10.63 13.10 22.03
CA ALA A 36 10.74 14.55 22.05
C ALA A 36 11.43 15.08 20.78
N GLU A 37 10.97 16.22 20.24
CA GLU A 37 11.56 16.85 19.04
C GLU A 37 13.08 17.07 19.13
N PRO A 38 13.66 17.53 20.27
CA PRO A 38 15.11 17.69 20.39
C PRO A 38 15.88 16.36 20.28
N THR A 39 15.24 15.25 20.64
CA THR A 39 15.82 13.91 20.51
C THR A 39 15.95 13.53 19.03
N ILE A 40 14.94 13.81 18.23
CA ILE A 40 15.01 13.63 16.77
C ILE A 40 16.11 14.51 16.16
N ALA A 41 16.21 15.77 16.58
CA ALA A 41 17.26 16.67 16.10
C ALA A 41 18.68 16.13 16.37
N LYS A 42 18.91 15.53 17.55
CA LYS A 42 20.20 14.90 17.89
C LYS A 42 20.53 13.70 17.00
N TYR A 43 19.53 12.90 16.64
CA TYR A 43 19.70 11.81 15.67
C TYR A 43 20.04 12.35 14.28
N GLU A 44 19.30 13.34 13.78
CA GLU A 44 19.53 13.94 12.47
C GLU A 44 20.90 14.63 12.34
N GLN A 45 21.45 15.13 13.44
CA GLN A 45 22.78 15.75 13.49
C GLN A 45 23.91 14.72 13.60
N GLY A 46 23.60 13.44 13.84
CA GLY A 46 24.58 12.40 14.15
C GLY A 46 25.23 12.56 15.53
N ALA A 47 24.61 13.33 16.42
CA ALA A 47 25.09 13.53 17.79
C ALA A 47 24.70 12.36 18.71
N ARG A 48 23.76 11.51 18.28
CA ARG A 48 23.32 10.31 18.98
C ARG A 48 23.01 9.20 17.98
N GLU A 49 23.26 7.96 18.37
CA GLU A 49 22.92 6.78 17.57
C GLU A 49 21.41 6.68 17.34
N ILE A 50 21.05 6.27 16.13
CA ILE A 50 19.65 6.10 15.71
C ILE A 50 19.14 4.77 16.30
N PRO A 51 18.03 4.77 17.06
CA PRO A 51 17.49 3.53 17.59
C PRO A 51 17.00 2.62 16.47
N ILE A 52 17.26 1.31 16.58
CA ILE A 52 16.75 0.30 15.63
C ILE A 52 15.22 0.34 15.54
N SER A 53 14.53 0.57 16.65
CA SER A 53 13.07 0.70 16.68
C SER A 53 12.55 1.82 15.77
N LEU A 54 13.27 2.94 15.68
CA LEU A 54 12.91 4.05 14.80
C LEU A 54 13.09 3.68 13.32
N LEU A 55 14.16 2.95 13.00
CA LEU A 55 14.42 2.46 11.64
C LEU A 55 13.39 1.42 11.23
N HIS A 56 13.01 0.52 12.14
CA HIS A 56 11.97 -0.47 11.93
C HIS A 56 10.60 0.21 11.67
N TRP A 57 10.23 1.20 12.48
CA TRP A 57 9.00 1.96 12.29
C TRP A 57 8.94 2.66 10.93
N LEU A 58 10.05 3.27 10.51
CA LEU A 58 10.17 3.90 9.18
C LEU A 58 10.07 2.89 8.03
N SER A 59 10.60 1.69 8.23
CA SER A 59 10.49 0.60 7.25
C SER A 59 9.04 0.12 7.10
N GLU A 60 8.36 -0.16 8.21
CA GLU A 60 6.99 -0.68 8.20
C GLU A 60 5.97 0.36 7.72
N SER A 61 6.07 1.60 8.20
CA SER A 61 5.06 2.63 7.96
C SER A 61 5.27 3.37 6.65
N HIS A 62 6.52 3.45 6.17
CA HIS A 62 6.90 4.30 5.03
C HIS A 62 7.79 3.58 4.01
N GLY A 63 8.05 2.28 4.16
CA GLY A 63 8.85 1.51 3.22
C GLY A 63 10.32 1.95 3.15
N VAL A 64 10.83 2.68 4.14
CA VAL A 64 12.20 3.19 4.15
C VAL A 64 13.19 2.07 4.44
N ASN A 65 14.22 1.96 3.61
CA ASN A 65 15.30 1.00 3.79
C ASN A 65 16.25 1.42 4.91
N GLY A 66 16.22 0.70 6.04
CA GLY A 66 17.12 0.95 7.17
C GLY A 66 18.61 0.82 6.83
N ASN A 67 18.98 -0.09 5.92
CA ASN A 67 20.38 -0.21 5.47
C ASN A 67 20.84 1.04 4.71
N TRP A 68 19.96 1.65 3.91
CA TRP A 68 20.26 2.91 3.25
C TRP A 68 20.44 4.04 4.27
N VAL A 69 19.60 4.12 5.31
CA VAL A 69 19.75 5.15 6.36
C VAL A 69 21.10 5.01 7.05
N ILE A 70 21.50 3.81 7.46
CA ILE A 70 22.74 3.58 8.21
C ILE A 70 23.97 3.73 7.31
N THR A 71 24.02 3.01 6.19
CA THR A 71 25.26 2.84 5.41
C THR A 71 25.29 3.68 4.13
N GLY A 72 24.13 4.15 3.66
CA GLY A 72 23.99 4.82 2.37
C GLY A 72 23.94 3.87 1.16
N HIS A 73 24.03 2.55 1.37
CA HIS A 73 23.93 1.58 0.28
C HIS A 73 22.48 1.25 -0.07
N GLY A 74 22.20 1.12 -1.37
CA GLY A 74 20.86 0.89 -1.90
C GLY A 74 20.07 2.19 -2.08
N ASN A 75 18.76 2.08 -2.18
CA ASN A 75 17.84 3.21 -2.34
C ASN A 75 17.14 3.54 -1.02
N MET A 76 16.62 4.78 -0.91
CA MET A 76 15.86 5.26 0.26
C MET A 76 14.65 4.37 0.55
N LEU A 77 13.91 4.00 -0.49
CA LEU A 77 12.83 3.04 -0.39
C LEU A 77 13.38 1.63 -0.57
N GLY A 78 12.86 0.71 0.23
CA GLY A 78 13.09 -0.72 0.03
C GLY A 78 12.61 -1.13 -1.37
N ASP A 79 13.26 -2.13 -1.94
CA ASP A 79 12.71 -2.82 -3.11
C ASP A 79 11.39 -3.49 -2.66
N PRO A 80 10.22 -3.09 -3.20
CA PRO A 80 8.94 -3.68 -2.81
C PRO A 80 8.88 -5.18 -3.11
N SER A 81 9.75 -5.70 -4.00
CA SER A 81 9.92 -7.13 -4.24
C SER A 81 10.77 -7.85 -3.19
N LYS A 82 11.39 -7.13 -2.24
CA LYS A 82 12.26 -7.67 -1.17
C LYS A 82 11.82 -7.31 0.25
N GLY A 83 10.71 -6.60 0.41
CA GLY A 83 10.08 -6.35 1.71
C GLY A 83 9.44 -7.61 2.30
N PRO A 84 9.02 -7.60 3.58
CA PRO A 84 8.16 -8.65 4.10
C PRO A 84 6.92 -8.77 3.20
N ALA A 85 6.47 -10.00 2.95
CA ALA A 85 5.36 -10.28 2.06
C ALA A 85 4.17 -9.35 2.41
N PRO A 86 3.44 -8.82 1.41
CA PRO A 86 2.24 -8.01 1.68
C PRO A 86 1.37 -8.76 2.67
N SER A 87 0.87 -8.04 3.67
CA SER A 87 0.01 -8.58 4.73
C SER A 87 -1.00 -9.56 4.12
N THR A 88 -0.90 -10.84 4.51
CA THR A 88 -1.73 -11.95 4.00
C THR A 88 -3.22 -11.80 4.31
N GLY A 89 -3.59 -10.72 5.01
CA GLY A 89 -4.97 -10.34 5.28
C GLY A 89 -5.59 -9.69 4.04
N VAL A 90 -6.68 -10.27 3.59
CA VAL A 90 -7.53 -9.66 2.56
C VAL A 90 -8.14 -8.38 3.12
N ASP A 91 -8.03 -7.26 2.39
CA ASP A 91 -8.69 -6.01 2.78
C ASP A 91 -10.20 -6.16 2.63
N ILE A 92 -10.87 -6.36 3.77
CA ILE A 92 -12.31 -6.61 3.84
C ILE A 92 -13.11 -5.41 3.37
N VAL A 93 -12.62 -4.19 3.61
CA VAL A 93 -13.31 -2.95 3.20
C VAL A 93 -13.26 -2.82 1.69
N LEU A 94 -12.10 -3.10 1.08
CA LEU A 94 -11.96 -3.12 -0.38
C LEU A 94 -12.89 -4.18 -1.01
N LEU A 95 -12.96 -5.39 -0.44
CA LEU A 95 -13.89 -6.40 -0.92
C LEU A 95 -15.35 -5.96 -0.86
N GLN A 96 -15.76 -5.26 0.21
CA GLN A 96 -17.11 -4.70 0.33
C GLN A 96 -17.36 -3.65 -0.77
N GLN A 97 -16.40 -2.77 -1.03
CA GLN A 97 -16.52 -1.77 -2.10
C GLN A 97 -16.65 -2.42 -3.49
N LEU A 98 -15.89 -3.48 -3.77
CA LEU A 98 -16.00 -4.22 -5.01
C LEU A 98 -17.35 -4.95 -5.12
N HIS A 99 -17.84 -5.53 -4.02
CA HIS A 99 -19.17 -6.12 -3.95
C HIS A 99 -20.27 -5.10 -4.27
N ASP A 100 -20.24 -3.93 -3.64
CA ASP A 100 -21.21 -2.86 -3.86
C ASP A 100 -21.18 -2.36 -5.31
N ALA A 101 -19.98 -2.25 -5.90
CA ALA A 101 -19.81 -1.87 -7.30
C ALA A 101 -20.43 -2.90 -8.26
N VAL A 102 -20.22 -4.20 -8.01
CA VAL A 102 -20.82 -5.29 -8.79
C VAL A 102 -22.34 -5.26 -8.66
N GLN A 103 -22.85 -5.15 -7.43
CA GLN A 103 -24.28 -5.09 -7.15
C GLN A 103 -24.94 -3.90 -7.87
N ALA A 104 -24.31 -2.72 -7.84
CA ALA A 104 -24.80 -1.53 -8.54
C ALA A 104 -24.89 -1.75 -10.06
N VAL A 105 -23.88 -2.39 -10.67
CA VAL A 105 -23.90 -2.70 -12.11
C VAL A 105 -25.03 -3.66 -12.47
N PHE A 106 -25.25 -4.71 -11.68
CA PHE A 106 -26.36 -5.63 -11.92
C PHE A 106 -27.72 -4.91 -11.85
N VAL A 107 -27.91 -4.04 -10.86
CA VAL A 107 -29.12 -3.21 -10.72
C VAL A 107 -29.29 -2.28 -11.94
N GLU A 108 -28.24 -1.61 -12.38
CA GLU A 108 -28.25 -0.75 -13.58
C GLU A 108 -28.60 -1.53 -14.86
N CYS A 109 -28.08 -2.75 -14.98
CA CYS A 109 -28.36 -3.66 -16.08
C CYS A 109 -29.71 -4.38 -15.95
N LYS A 110 -30.49 -4.09 -14.89
CA LYS A 110 -31.79 -4.72 -14.59
C LYS A 110 -31.71 -6.25 -14.48
N GLN A 111 -30.59 -6.77 -13.99
CA GLN A 111 -30.38 -8.18 -13.75
C GLN A 111 -30.43 -8.47 -12.25
N THR A 112 -31.03 -9.61 -11.88
CA THR A 112 -31.05 -10.11 -10.50
C THR A 112 -30.17 -11.35 -10.40
N PRO A 113 -28.86 -11.19 -10.13
CA PRO A 113 -27.95 -12.31 -9.95
C PRO A 113 -28.23 -13.04 -8.63
N PRO A 114 -27.91 -14.34 -8.53
CA PRO A 114 -27.86 -15.02 -7.25
C PRO A 114 -26.72 -14.44 -6.39
N PRO A 115 -26.85 -14.40 -5.05
CA PRO A 115 -25.83 -13.80 -4.16
C PRO A 115 -24.41 -14.36 -4.38
N ARG A 116 -24.31 -15.66 -4.69
CA ARG A 116 -23.03 -16.32 -4.99
C ARG A 116 -22.34 -15.75 -6.25
N ALA A 117 -23.10 -15.33 -7.25
CA ALA A 117 -22.55 -14.72 -8.45
C ALA A 117 -21.98 -13.33 -8.15
N VAL A 118 -22.65 -12.53 -7.31
CA VAL A 118 -22.12 -11.22 -6.89
C VAL A 118 -20.80 -11.36 -6.15
N THR A 119 -20.70 -12.34 -5.24
CA THR A 119 -19.44 -12.65 -4.54
C THR A 119 -18.33 -13.10 -5.51
N ALA A 120 -18.65 -13.99 -6.45
CA ALA A 120 -17.68 -14.45 -7.43
C ALA A 120 -17.14 -13.29 -8.28
N GLU A 121 -18.03 -12.41 -8.73
CA GLU A 121 -17.65 -11.26 -9.55
C GLU A 121 -16.86 -10.20 -8.77
N ALA A 122 -17.15 -10.02 -7.48
CA ALA A 122 -16.33 -9.17 -6.62
C ALA A 122 -14.89 -9.73 -6.48
N GLY A 123 -14.74 -11.06 -6.38
CA GLY A 123 -13.45 -11.73 -6.37
C GLY A 123 -12.69 -11.61 -7.69
N GLU A 124 -13.38 -11.71 -8.82
CA GLU A 124 -12.83 -11.45 -10.15
C GLU A 124 -12.29 -10.02 -10.26
N LEU A 125 -13.06 -9.01 -9.83
CA LEU A 125 -12.59 -7.62 -9.82
C LEU A 125 -11.38 -7.41 -8.91
N TYR A 126 -11.32 -8.09 -7.76
CA TYR A 126 -10.18 -8.06 -6.87
C TYR A 126 -8.92 -8.64 -7.55
N ASN A 127 -9.03 -9.78 -8.22
CA ASN A 127 -7.92 -10.38 -8.97
C ASN A 127 -7.46 -9.48 -10.12
N GLN A 128 -8.40 -8.85 -10.83
CA GLN A 128 -8.07 -7.88 -11.88
C GLN A 128 -7.35 -6.66 -11.32
N LEU A 129 -7.77 -6.17 -10.15
CA LEU A 129 -7.12 -5.05 -9.47
C LEU A 129 -5.68 -5.40 -9.10
N LEU A 130 -5.43 -6.61 -8.54
CA LEU A 130 -4.09 -7.11 -8.24
C LEU A 130 -3.18 -7.17 -9.48
N GLY A 131 -3.75 -7.41 -10.66
CA GLY A 131 -3.00 -7.38 -11.92
C GLY A 131 -2.72 -5.98 -12.48
N MET A 132 -3.44 -4.94 -12.02
CA MET A 132 -3.30 -3.56 -12.50
C MET A 132 -2.44 -2.68 -11.60
N VAL A 133 -2.34 -3.01 -10.32
CA VAL A 133 -1.60 -2.22 -9.33
C VAL A 133 -0.26 -2.85 -9.01
N ALA A 134 0.78 -2.01 -8.91
CA ALA A 134 2.08 -2.45 -8.40
C ALA A 134 2.04 -2.70 -6.89
N ASP A 135 1.24 -1.93 -6.16
CA ASP A 135 1.01 -2.08 -4.72
C ASP A 135 -0.48 -1.88 -4.40
N ILE A 136 -1.12 -2.92 -3.87
CA ILE A 136 -2.54 -2.92 -3.49
C ILE A 136 -2.82 -2.06 -2.24
N ARG A 137 -1.77 -1.67 -1.50
CA ARG A 137 -1.89 -0.82 -0.32
C ARG A 137 -1.99 0.67 -0.68
N ASP A 138 -1.68 1.02 -1.92
CA ASP A 138 -1.87 2.39 -2.42
C ASP A 138 -3.37 2.67 -2.60
N LYS A 139 -4.00 3.16 -1.52
CA LYS A 139 -5.42 3.45 -1.48
C LYS A 139 -5.85 4.48 -2.53
N ALA A 140 -4.97 5.42 -2.89
CA ALA A 140 -5.28 6.46 -3.87
C ALA A 140 -5.39 5.85 -5.27
N VAL A 141 -4.40 5.04 -5.66
CA VAL A 141 -4.41 4.32 -6.94
C VAL A 141 -5.55 3.32 -7.00
N VAL A 142 -5.74 2.52 -5.96
CA VAL A 142 -6.83 1.53 -5.88
C VAL A 142 -8.19 2.20 -6.05
N THR A 143 -8.46 3.28 -5.30
CA THR A 143 -9.75 4.00 -5.38
C THR A 143 -9.99 4.56 -6.77
N ALA A 144 -8.94 5.07 -7.43
CA ALA A 144 -9.04 5.61 -8.79
C ALA A 144 -9.34 4.54 -9.86
N LEU A 145 -9.00 3.27 -9.60
CA LEU A 145 -9.23 2.16 -10.53
C LEU A 145 -10.60 1.49 -10.36
N ILE A 146 -11.28 1.65 -9.23
CA ILE A 146 -12.62 1.08 -9.01
C ILE A 146 -13.62 1.48 -10.12
N PRO A 147 -13.74 2.76 -10.53
CA PRO A 147 -14.64 3.14 -11.62
C PRO A 147 -14.28 2.48 -12.96
N VAL A 148 -13.00 2.26 -13.23
CA VAL A 148 -12.52 1.59 -14.46
C VAL A 148 -12.94 0.13 -14.47
N LEU A 149 -12.74 -0.58 -13.36
CA LEU A 149 -13.16 -1.96 -13.19
C LEU A 149 -14.68 -2.10 -13.31
N ARG A 150 -15.43 -1.21 -12.67
CA ARG A 150 -16.90 -1.15 -12.78
C ARG A 150 -17.36 -0.97 -14.22
N GLN A 151 -16.73 -0.08 -14.99
CA GLN A 151 -17.07 0.16 -16.38
C GLN A 151 -16.80 -1.08 -17.26
N ARG A 152 -15.63 -1.72 -17.10
CA ARG A 152 -15.30 -2.97 -17.81
C ARG A 152 -16.26 -4.10 -17.46
N PHE A 153 -16.66 -4.21 -16.21
CA PHE A 153 -17.66 -5.19 -15.77
C PHE A 153 -19.02 -4.93 -16.41
N LYS A 154 -19.48 -3.67 -16.43
CA LYS A 154 -20.73 -3.27 -17.08
C LYS A 154 -20.74 -3.63 -18.57
N GLU A 155 -19.64 -3.37 -19.27
CA GLU A 155 -19.48 -3.75 -20.68
C GLU A 155 -19.55 -5.28 -20.87
N ARG A 156 -18.91 -6.06 -19.99
CA ARG A 156 -18.97 -7.53 -20.03
C ARG A 156 -20.40 -8.04 -19.81
N ILE A 157 -21.12 -7.51 -18.83
CA ILE A 157 -22.50 -7.91 -18.54
C ILE A 157 -23.47 -7.47 -19.65
N ALA A 158 -23.26 -6.30 -20.24
CA ALA A 158 -24.08 -5.83 -21.36
C ALA A 158 -23.87 -6.67 -22.64
N ASN A 159 -22.64 -7.15 -22.87
CA ASN A 159 -22.29 -7.98 -24.03
C ASN A 159 -22.58 -9.47 -23.82
N ALA A 160 -22.71 -9.93 -22.57
CA ALA A 160 -23.12 -11.29 -22.24
C ALA A 160 -24.65 -11.43 -22.42
N ALA A 161 -25.10 -11.92 -23.57
CA ALA A 161 -26.52 -12.17 -23.84
C ALA A 161 -27.16 -13.10 -22.78
N PRO A 162 -28.44 -12.90 -22.42
CA PRO A 162 -29.10 -13.68 -21.37
C PRO A 162 -29.46 -15.08 -21.89
N GLY A 163 -28.58 -16.07 -21.74
CA GLY A 163 -28.89 -17.41 -22.27
C GLY A 163 -27.89 -18.56 -22.12
N THR A 164 -26.79 -18.43 -21.36
CA THR A 164 -25.77 -19.51 -21.28
C THR A 164 -25.77 -20.30 -19.97
N GLY A 165 -26.82 -20.21 -19.16
CA GLY A 165 -26.99 -21.00 -17.92
C GLY A 165 -27.40 -22.47 -18.13
N LYS A 166 -27.24 -23.04 -19.33
CA LYS A 166 -27.43 -24.47 -19.59
C LYS A 166 -26.14 -25.03 -20.19
N ARG A 167 -25.35 -25.67 -19.32
CA ARG A 167 -24.08 -26.43 -19.48
C ARG A 167 -23.23 -25.93 -18.30
N GLU A 168 -22.94 -26.69 -17.26
CA GLU A 168 -22.48 -28.07 -17.26
C GLU A 168 -22.92 -28.74 -15.95
N ALA A 169 -23.84 -29.70 -16.07
CA ALA A 169 -23.99 -30.81 -15.14
C ALA A 169 -24.16 -32.04 -16.02
N SER A 170 -23.05 -32.72 -16.29
CA SER A 170 -23.00 -34.07 -16.84
C SER A 170 -21.77 -34.73 -16.25
#